data_AF-A0A1G9M7U8-F1
#
_entry.id   AF-A0A1G9M7U8-F1
#
_cell.length_a   1.000
_cell.length_b   1.000
_cell.length_c   1.000
_cell.angle_alpha   90.00
_cell.angle_beta   90.00
_cell.angle_gamma   90.00
#
_symmetry.space_group_name_H-M   'P 1'
#
loop_
_entity.id
_entity.type
_entity.pdbx_description
1 polymer ?
#
loop_
_entity_poly.entity_id
_entity_poly.type
_entity_poly.pdbx_seq_one_letter_code
_entity_poly.pdbx_strand_id
1 'polypeptide(L)'
;MRIGDRSVWLTKPMLRSRGWTEAAIRDFLPGPEALKPNPRFAISGAPMPVWKPGTVAKAEADPEWRDWLDRSLQRRQTTLEALAGTDDQEFRNRLELADQAIRDCSEPPTLLDSLEPERPLATAEK
;
A
#
# COMPACT_ATOMS: atom_id res chain seq x y z
N MET A 1 8.80 -21.31 -4.24
CA MET A 1 7.73 -20.53 -4.90
C MET A 1 7.05 -19.70 -3.82
N ARG A 2 7.33 -18.40 -3.74
CA ARG A 2 6.74 -17.53 -2.70
C ARG A 2 5.24 -17.46 -2.94
N ILE A 3 4.47 -17.59 -1.87
CA ILE A 3 3.01 -17.60 -1.87
C ILE A 3 2.47 -16.35 -2.56
N GLY A 4 1.71 -16.55 -3.64
CA GLY A 4 0.53 -15.76 -3.94
C GLY A 4 0.75 -14.41 -4.62
N ASP A 5 0.94 -14.46 -5.93
CA ASP A 5 0.93 -13.38 -6.92
C ASP A 5 -0.46 -12.71 -7.07
N ARG A 6 -1.06 -12.27 -5.95
CA ARG A 6 -2.17 -11.30 -5.93
C ARG A 6 -1.59 -9.95 -5.51
N SER A 7 -0.57 -9.49 -6.24
CA SER A 7 0.10 -8.24 -5.90
C SER A 7 -0.89 -7.09 -5.93
N VAL A 8 -1.22 -6.58 -4.76
CA VAL A 8 -1.95 -5.31 -4.63
C VAL A 8 -1.07 -4.23 -5.25
N TRP A 9 -1.62 -3.47 -6.20
CA TRP A 9 -0.92 -2.43 -6.91
C TRP A 9 -1.44 -1.07 -6.45
N LEU A 10 -0.54 -0.14 -6.14
CA LEU A 10 -0.92 1.20 -5.74
C LEU A 10 -1.05 2.08 -6.98
N THR A 11 -2.23 2.66 -7.17
CA THR A 11 -2.51 3.64 -8.23
C THR A 11 -2.34 5.06 -7.70
N LYS A 12 -2.23 6.06 -8.59
CA LYS A 12 -2.15 7.47 -8.19
C LYS A 12 -3.29 7.92 -7.27
N PRO A 13 -4.58 7.59 -7.50
CA PRO A 13 -5.65 7.92 -6.56
C PRO A 13 -5.42 7.37 -5.16
N MET A 14 -4.94 6.13 -5.03
CA MET A 14 -4.64 5.51 -3.73
C MET A 14 -3.49 6.21 -3.02
N LEU A 15 -2.42 6.55 -3.77
CA LEU A 15 -1.33 7.36 -3.25
C LEU A 15 -1.83 8.74 -2.75
N ARG A 16 -2.72 9.40 -3.49
CA ARG A 16 -3.28 10.70 -3.06
C ARG A 16 -4.06 10.63 -1.76
N SER A 17 -4.83 9.56 -1.55
CA SER A 17 -5.52 9.32 -0.27
C SER A 17 -4.54 9.19 0.90
N ARG A 18 -3.30 8.80 0.63
CA ARG A 18 -2.19 8.75 1.59
C ARG A 18 -1.33 10.02 1.63
N GLY A 19 -1.81 11.14 1.06
CA GLY A 19 -1.13 12.43 1.11
C GLY A 19 -0.13 12.70 -0.01
N TRP A 20 0.13 11.72 -0.89
CA TRP A 20 1.04 11.89 -2.02
C TRP A 20 0.52 12.90 -3.04
N THR A 21 1.41 13.76 -3.49
CA THR A 21 1.16 14.69 -4.61
C THR A 21 1.97 14.26 -5.83
N GLU A 22 1.67 14.79 -7.02
CA GLU A 22 2.46 14.48 -8.23
C GLU A 22 3.94 14.86 -8.07
N ALA A 23 4.23 15.96 -7.37
CA ALA A 23 5.61 16.34 -7.04
C ALA A 23 6.27 15.31 -6.12
N ALA A 24 5.56 14.91 -5.05
CA ALA A 24 6.05 13.88 -4.14
C ALA A 24 6.30 12.53 -4.82
N ILE A 25 5.40 12.10 -5.70
CA ILE A 25 5.56 10.86 -6.47
C ILE A 25 6.82 10.93 -7.33
N ARG A 26 7.08 12.07 -7.98
CA ARG A 26 8.29 12.28 -8.79
C ARG A 26 9.56 12.31 -7.94
N ASP A 27 9.50 12.94 -6.76
CA ASP A 27 10.68 13.26 -5.96
C ASP A 27 11.08 12.10 -5.03
N PHE A 28 10.13 11.29 -4.55
CA PHE A 28 10.38 10.24 -3.54
C PHE A 28 10.11 8.81 -3.99
N LEU A 29 9.34 8.58 -5.05
CA LEU A 29 9.18 7.23 -5.61
C LEU A 29 10.11 7.04 -6.80
N PRO A 30 10.64 5.81 -6.99
CA PRO A 30 11.16 5.44 -8.30
C PRO A 30 10.03 5.51 -9.34
N GLY A 31 10.41 5.51 -10.62
CA GLY A 31 9.45 5.42 -11.72
C GLY A 31 8.44 4.27 -11.54
N PRO A 32 7.28 4.35 -12.19
CA PRO A 32 6.24 3.34 -12.04
C PRO A 32 6.75 1.96 -12.43
N GLU A 33 6.45 0.97 -11.60
CA GLU A 33 6.96 -0.40 -11.78
C GLU A 33 6.16 -1.18 -12.82
N ALA A 34 4.91 -0.78 -13.06
CA ALA A 34 4.10 -1.32 -14.12
C ALA A 34 3.09 -0.29 -14.63
N LEU A 35 2.55 -0.58 -15.81
CA LEU A 35 1.35 0.05 -16.33
C LEU A 35 0.22 -0.98 -16.32
N LYS A 36 -0.94 -0.61 -15.75
CA LYS A 36 -2.14 -1.47 -15.71
C LYS A 36 -3.27 -0.84 -16.54
N PRO A 37 -4.18 -1.63 -17.14
CA PRO A 37 -5.34 -1.08 -17.82
C PRO A 37 -6.15 -0.15 -16.91
N ASN A 38 -6.69 0.94 -17.47
CA ASN A 38 -7.54 1.83 -16.72
C ASN A 38 -8.88 1.12 -16.42
N PRO A 39 -9.26 0.90 -15.15
CA PRO A 39 -10.48 0.14 -14.82
C PRO A 39 -11.76 0.81 -15.32
N ARG A 40 -11.75 2.13 -15.52
CA ARG A 40 -12.90 2.88 -16.05
C ARG A 40 -12.97 2.87 -17.58
N PHE A 41 -11.84 2.66 -18.25
CA PHE A 41 -11.72 2.64 -19.71
C PHE A 41 -10.72 1.56 -20.14
N ALA A 42 -11.03 0.29 -19.88
CA ALA A 42 -10.08 -0.80 -20.03
C ALA A 42 -9.59 -1.01 -21.48
N ILE A 43 -10.41 -0.63 -22.46
CA ILE A 43 -10.16 -0.87 -23.89
C ILE A 43 -9.50 0.34 -24.57
N SER A 44 -9.89 1.56 -24.20
CA SER A 44 -9.51 2.81 -24.90
C SER A 44 -8.76 3.82 -24.03
N GLY A 45 -8.68 3.58 -22.72
CA GLY A 45 -8.01 4.47 -21.79
C GLY A 45 -6.50 4.30 -21.79
N ALA A 46 -5.78 5.39 -21.56
CA ALA A 46 -4.34 5.32 -21.32
C ALA A 46 -4.05 4.39 -20.12
N PRO A 47 -3.06 3.49 -20.22
CA PRO A 47 -2.64 2.66 -19.11
C PRO A 47 -2.23 3.50 -17.89
N MET A 48 -2.58 3.02 -16.70
CA MET A 48 -2.32 3.71 -15.44
C MET A 48 -1.01 3.25 -14.82
N PRO A 49 -0.14 4.17 -14.38
CA PRO A 49 1.07 3.83 -13.64
C PRO A 49 0.73 3.27 -12.27
N VAL A 50 1.45 2.21 -11.87
CA VAL A 50 1.32 1.58 -10.56
C VAL A 50 2.67 1.28 -9.90
N TRP A 51 2.65 1.21 -8.58
CA TRP A 51 3.81 0.91 -7.72
C TRP A 51 3.53 -0.27 -6.80
N LYS A 52 4.58 -0.99 -6.37
CA LYS A 52 4.42 -2.05 -5.38
C LYS A 52 4.25 -1.48 -3.96
N PRO A 53 3.53 -2.18 -3.07
CA PRO A 53 3.39 -1.79 -1.67
C PRO A 53 4.73 -1.60 -0.97
N GLY A 54 5.70 -2.50 -1.19
CA GLY A 54 7.02 -2.42 -0.57
C GLY A 54 7.83 -1.18 -0.99
N THR A 55 7.67 -0.72 -2.22
CA THR A 55 8.33 0.51 -2.71
C THR A 55 7.78 1.73 -1.98
N VAL A 56 6.46 1.79 -1.81
CA VAL A 56 5.78 2.88 -1.10
C VAL A 56 6.10 2.81 0.39
N ALA A 57 6.07 1.62 1.00
CA ALA A 57 6.45 1.41 2.40
C ALA A 57 7.88 1.91 2.69
N LYS A 58 8.83 1.62 1.79
CA LYS A 58 10.21 2.09 1.92
C LYS A 58 10.30 3.62 1.87
N ALA A 59 9.57 4.25 0.95
CA ALA A 59 9.56 5.71 0.87
C ALA A 59 8.86 6.35 2.08
N GLU A 60 7.76 5.75 2.57
CA GLU A 60 7.06 6.23 3.78
C GLU A 60 7.85 6.01 5.07
N ALA A 61 8.81 5.08 5.05
CA ALA A 61 9.77 4.87 6.13
C ALA A 61 10.87 5.95 6.19
N ASP A 62 11.08 6.70 5.11
CA ASP A 62 12.09 7.74 5.02
C ASP A 62 11.72 8.96 5.89
N PRO A 63 12.61 9.41 6.80
CA PRO A 63 12.39 10.64 7.56
C PRO A 63 12.16 11.88 6.69
N GLU A 64 12.86 12.02 5.55
CA GLU A 64 12.71 13.17 4.66
C GLU A 64 11.30 13.22 4.05
N TRP A 65 10.75 12.05 3.71
CA TRP A 65 9.37 11.94 3.26
C TRP A 65 8.38 12.40 4.34
N ARG A 66 8.56 11.96 5.58
CA ARG A 66 7.66 12.29 6.69
C ARG A 66 7.66 13.79 6.98
N ASP A 67 8.85 14.41 7.00
CA ASP A 67 9.01 15.85 7.18
C ASP A 67 8.43 16.65 6.00
N TRP A 68 8.54 16.11 4.78
CA TRP A 68 7.88 16.70 3.62
C TRP A 68 6.36 16.61 3.71
N LEU A 69 5.83 15.44 4.11
CA LEU A 69 4.40 15.18 4.21
C LEU A 69 3.73 16.11 5.23
N ASP A 70 4.31 16.25 6.42
CA ASP A 70 3.79 17.14 7.47
C ASP A 70 3.70 18.59 6.97
N ARG A 71 4.80 19.13 6.42
CA ARG A 71 4.83 20.49 5.83
C ARG A 71 3.85 20.65 4.68
N SER A 72 3.62 19.59 3.91
CA SER A 72 2.69 19.58 2.79
C SER A 72 1.23 19.60 3.25
N LEU A 73 0.90 18.85 4.31
CA LEU A 73 -0.44 18.85 4.91
C LEU A 73 -0.75 20.19 5.59
N GLN A 74 0.21 20.75 6.34
CA GLN A 74 0.09 22.06 6.97
C GLN A 74 -0.15 23.18 5.94
N ARG A 75 0.64 23.22 4.86
CA ARG A 75 0.43 24.22 3.78
C ARG A 75 -0.93 24.10 3.09
N ARG A 76 -1.44 22.88 2.94
CA ARG A 76 -2.73 22.62 2.31
C ARG A 76 -3.92 22.74 3.27
N GLN A 77 -3.67 22.91 4.56
CA GLN A 77 -4.69 22.95 5.63
C GLN A 77 -5.61 21.73 5.56
N THR A 78 -5.03 20.54 5.39
CA THR A 78 -5.76 19.28 5.24
C THR A 78 -5.13 18.19 6.08
N THR A 79 -5.84 17.07 6.24
CA THR A 79 -5.38 15.89 6.99
C THR A 79 -5.43 14.65 6.10
N LEU A 80 -4.78 13.57 6.52
CA LEU A 80 -4.83 12.31 5.78
C LEU A 80 -6.25 11.74 5.75
N GLU A 81 -7.01 11.88 6.84
CA GLU A 81 -8.41 11.44 6.93
C GLU A 81 -9.28 12.17 5.91
N ALA A 82 -9.09 13.48 5.76
CA ALA A 82 -9.80 14.27 4.78
C ALA A 82 -9.47 13.86 3.33
N LEU A 83 -8.21 13.48 3.06
CA LEU A 83 -7.78 13.02 1.74
C LEU A 83 -8.22 11.58 1.43
N ALA A 84 -8.37 10.74 2.46
CA ALA A 84 -8.85 9.37 2.33
C ALA A 84 -10.38 9.28 2.18
N GLY A 85 -11.12 10.34 2.54
CA GLY A 85 -12.57 10.42 2.42
C GLY A 85 -13.04 10.18 0.97
N THR A 86 -13.86 9.14 0.78
CA THR A 86 -14.46 8.80 -0.51
C THR A 86 -15.77 8.03 -0.34
N ASP A 87 -16.79 8.36 -1.12
CA ASP A 87 -18.09 7.69 -1.07
C ASP A 87 -18.08 6.33 -1.79
N ASP A 88 -17.08 6.07 -2.64
CA ASP A 88 -16.98 4.84 -3.43
C ASP A 88 -16.51 3.65 -2.56
N GLN A 89 -17.42 2.72 -2.29
CA GLN A 89 -17.14 1.53 -1.46
C GLN A 89 -16.11 0.60 -2.09
N GLU A 90 -16.10 0.44 -3.41
CA GLU A 90 -15.14 -0.44 -4.08
C GLU A 90 -13.74 0.16 -4.01
N PHE A 91 -13.63 1.47 -4.16
CA PHE A 91 -12.38 2.17 -3.94
C PHE A 91 -11.91 2.06 -2.47
N ARG A 92 -12.80 2.23 -1.48
CA ARG A 92 -12.47 2.03 -0.06
C ARG A 92 -11.90 0.64 0.22
N ASN A 93 -12.58 -0.42 -0.24
CA ASN A 93 -12.09 -1.80 -0.05
C ASN A 93 -10.71 -2.02 -0.67
N ARG A 94 -10.46 -1.46 -1.86
CA ARG A 94 -9.15 -1.56 -2.51
C ARG A 94 -8.08 -0.76 -1.78
N LEU A 95 -8.43 0.41 -1.24
CA LEU A 95 -7.53 1.24 -0.45
C LEU A 95 -7.12 0.52 0.83
N GLU A 96 -8.07 -0.08 1.55
CA GLU A 96 -7.82 -0.88 2.75
C GLU A 96 -6.85 -2.06 2.48
N LEU A 97 -7.05 -2.78 1.37
CA LEU A 97 -6.14 -3.86 0.97
C LEU A 97 -4.73 -3.36 0.66
N ALA A 98 -4.59 -2.18 0.04
CA ALA A 98 -3.28 -1.60 -0.22
C ALA A 98 -2.61 -1.10 1.05
N ASP A 99 -3.36 -0.46 1.94
CA ASP A 99 -2.86 0.02 3.23
C ASP A 99 -2.34 -1.14 4.09
N GLN A 100 -3.07 -2.26 4.13
CA GLN A 100 -2.59 -3.47 4.79
C GLN A 100 -1.32 -4.01 4.12
N ALA A 101 -1.27 -4.10 2.79
CA ALA A 101 -0.09 -4.60 2.08
C ALA A 101 1.16 -3.71 2.27
N ILE A 102 0.99 -2.39 2.40
CA ILE A 102 2.09 -1.46 2.73
C ILE A 102 2.56 -1.71 4.16
N ARG A 103 1.63 -1.84 5.11
CA ARG A 103 1.94 -2.13 6.52
C ARG A 103 2.73 -3.42 6.66
N ASP A 104 2.28 -4.49 6.00
CA ASP A 104 2.94 -5.80 5.98
C ASP A 104 4.37 -5.73 5.41
N CYS A 105 4.65 -4.75 4.54
CA CYS A 105 6.00 -4.50 4.02
C CYS A 105 6.86 -3.62 4.93
N SER A 106 6.23 -2.83 5.81
CA SER A 106 6.90 -1.92 6.73
C SER A 106 7.27 -2.58 8.06
N GLU A 107 6.48 -3.56 8.51
CA GLU A 107 6.74 -4.33 9.71
C GLU A 107 7.66 -5.52 9.36
N PRO A 108 8.82 -5.69 10.04
CA PRO A 108 9.55 -6.94 9.90
C PRO A 108 8.65 -8.08 10.39
N PRO A 109 8.61 -9.25 9.71
CA PRO A 109 7.80 -10.36 10.17
C PRO A 109 8.23 -10.72 11.60
N THR A 110 7.39 -10.36 12.56
CA THR A 110 7.63 -10.68 13.95
C THR A 110 7.64 -12.21 14.04
N LEU A 111 8.75 -12.79 14.51
CA LEU A 111 8.98 -14.24 14.65
C LEU A 111 7.89 -15.00 15.45
N LEU A 112 6.88 -14.30 15.96
CA LEU A 112 5.79 -14.87 16.75
C LEU A 112 4.73 -15.61 15.90
N ASP A 113 4.65 -15.35 14.59
CA ASP A 113 3.73 -16.08 13.68
C ASP A 113 4.27 -17.48 13.27
N SER A 114 5.50 -17.83 13.67
CA SER A 114 6.12 -19.14 13.39
C SER A 114 5.90 -20.19 14.47
N LEU A 115 5.15 -19.88 15.54
CA LEU A 115 4.76 -20.88 16.54
C LEU A 115 3.44 -21.52 16.10
N GLU A 116 3.56 -22.52 15.22
CA GLU A 116 2.52 -23.55 15.06
C GLU A 116 2.07 -24.01 16.46
N PRO A 117 0.76 -24.12 16.75
CA PRO A 117 0.35 -24.86 17.92
C PRO A 117 0.76 -26.32 17.71
N GLU A 118 1.76 -26.76 18.48
CA GLU A 118 2.16 -28.15 18.59
C GLU A 118 0.92 -29.04 18.66
N ARG A 119 0.75 -29.93 17.67
CA ARG A 119 -0.26 -30.98 17.72
C ARG A 119 0.05 -31.83 18.95
N PRO A 120 -0.89 -32.05 19.89
CA PRO A 120 -0.64 -33.02 20.93
C PRO A 120 -0.56 -34.41 20.31
N LEU A 121 0.63 -35.01 20.44
CA LEU A 121 0.89 -36.43 20.25
C LEU A 121 0.06 -37.20 21.28
N ALA A 122 -1.16 -37.59 20.92
CA ALA A 122 -1.93 -38.53 21.72
C ALA A 122 -1.31 -39.93 21.55
N THR A 123 -0.59 -40.32 22.59
CA THR A 123 0.00 -41.63 22.87
C THR A 123 -0.96 -42.79 22.61
N ALA A 124 -0.40 -43.87 22.08
CA ALA A 124 -0.99 -45.19 21.97
C ALA A 124 -1.10 -45.90 23.34
N GLU A 125 -1.92 -46.96 23.34
CA GLU A 125 -2.15 -47.99 24.38
C GLU A 125 -3.01 -47.56 25.58
N LYS A 126 -4.03 -48.32 26.00
CA LYS A 126 -4.20 -49.79 26.00
C LYS A 126 -5.68 -50.19 25.97
#